data_AF-A0AAP9WIB8-F1
#
_entry.id   AF-A0AAP9WIB8-F1
#
_cell.length_a   1.000
_cell.length_b   1.000
_cell.length_c   1.000
_cell.angle_alpha   90.00
_cell.angle_beta   90.00
_cell.angle_gamma   90.00
#
_symmetry.space_group_name_H-M   'P 1'
#
loop_
_entity.id
_entity.type
_entity.pdbx_description
1 polymer ?
#
loop_
_entity_poly.entity_id
_entity_poly.type
_entity_poly.pdbx_seq_one_letter_code
_entity_poly.pdbx_strand_id
1 'polypeptide(L)'
;MKLDLINNAEHSLFHACSLFHSSQEDDPENKLYDDQDAIIYEQKGNKMTFALEGYHRPPQKYLSVISLLLLFQSLELLIKDALIDRFGESVIWKKTDYSINLSESIELYNKFSAIKLEKNILLEYKKHRNALEHFELKNTYNQILEIIKYLFCEIWILYKTTKSINIINHFQWDLWKDQEVPFHYTLIELLKDSKRIKSYLPVLIDRKNHGFCLDCGFQSVEDQTLICMVCNNENDFLI
;
A
#
# COMPACT_ATOMS: atom_id res chain seq x y z
N MET A 1 19.24 -11.48 16.09
CA MET A 1 18.85 -10.62 14.96
C MET A 1 17.45 -10.11 15.27
N LYS A 2 17.31 -8.83 15.60
CA LYS A 2 16.00 -8.24 15.92
C LYS A 2 15.26 -8.04 14.59
N LEU A 3 14.04 -8.55 14.45
CA LEU A 3 13.28 -8.36 13.21
C LEU A 3 12.96 -6.88 13.08
N ASP A 4 13.47 -6.22 12.05
CA ASP A 4 13.22 -4.81 11.80
C ASP A 4 11.91 -4.66 11.02
N LEU A 5 10.79 -4.68 11.74
CA LEU A 5 9.46 -4.71 11.13
C LEU A 5 9.18 -3.45 10.30
N ILE A 6 9.60 -2.29 10.79
CA ILE A 6 9.37 -1.02 10.12
C ILE A 6 10.13 -0.93 8.79
N ASN A 7 11.44 -1.24 8.77
CA ASN A 7 12.22 -1.22 7.54
C ASN A 7 11.69 -2.24 6.51
N ASN A 8 11.24 -3.42 6.96
CA ASN A 8 10.62 -4.40 6.07
C ASN A 8 9.25 -3.93 5.52
N ALA A 9 8.48 -3.20 6.32
CA ALA A 9 7.22 -2.61 5.90
C ALA A 9 7.43 -1.49 4.87
N GLU A 10 8.41 -0.63 5.10
CA GLU A 10 8.83 0.46 4.20
C GLU A 10 9.33 -0.10 2.87
N HIS A 11 10.20 -1.10 2.92
CA HIS A 11 10.67 -1.80 1.73
C HIS A 11 9.52 -2.43 0.93
N SER A 12 8.62 -3.15 1.60
CA SER A 12 7.45 -3.76 0.94
C SER A 12 6.55 -2.71 0.28
N LEU A 13 6.33 -1.59 0.96
CA LEU A 13 5.53 -0.49 0.44
C LEU A 13 6.19 0.18 -0.77
N PHE A 14 7.49 0.43 -0.72
CA PHE A 14 8.24 1.03 -1.82
C PHE A 14 8.07 0.23 -3.11
N HIS A 15 8.30 -1.08 -3.03
CA HIS A 15 8.13 -1.99 -4.16
C HIS A 15 6.68 -2.09 -4.61
N ALA A 16 5.73 -2.10 -3.68
CA ALA A 16 4.31 -2.13 -4.02
C ALA A 16 3.89 -0.92 -4.86
N CYS A 17 4.31 0.30 -4.49
CA CYS A 17 4.00 1.50 -5.26
C CYS A 17 4.70 1.49 -6.61
N SER A 18 5.98 1.07 -6.65
CA SER A 18 6.75 1.04 -7.88
C SER A 18 6.13 0.09 -8.91
N LEU A 19 5.69 -1.09 -8.45
CA LEU A 19 4.99 -2.07 -9.29
C LEU A 19 3.58 -1.60 -9.69
N PHE A 20 2.88 -0.89 -8.81
CA PHE A 20 1.57 -0.32 -9.13
C PHE A 20 1.67 0.83 -10.15
N HIS A 21 2.65 1.73 -9.98
CA HIS A 21 2.93 2.76 -10.97
C HIS A 21 3.25 2.13 -12.32
N SER A 22 4.15 1.15 -12.29
CA SER A 22 4.52 0.34 -13.44
C SER A 22 3.33 -0.38 -14.08
N SER A 23 2.25 -0.66 -13.36
CA SER A 23 1.06 -1.29 -13.94
C SER A 23 0.12 -0.28 -14.60
N GLN A 24 0.29 1.02 -14.36
CA GLN A 24 -0.49 2.10 -14.99
C GLN A 24 0.13 2.61 -16.29
N GLU A 25 1.43 2.41 -16.51
CA GLU A 25 2.11 2.85 -17.73
C GLU A 25 1.55 2.10 -18.96
N ASP A 26 1.15 2.86 -19.99
CA ASP A 26 0.74 2.30 -21.28
C ASP A 26 1.82 1.35 -21.80
N ASP A 27 1.42 0.16 -22.24
CA ASP A 27 2.34 -0.77 -22.90
C ASP A 27 2.78 -0.11 -24.23
N PRO A 28 4.08 0.24 -24.41
CA PRO A 28 4.54 0.99 -25.58
C PRO A 28 4.32 0.22 -26.90
N GLU A 29 4.06 -1.07 -26.81
CA GLU A 29 3.54 -1.87 -27.90
C GLU A 29 2.06 -2.10 -27.61
N ASN A 30 1.15 -1.64 -28.48
CA ASN A 30 -0.28 -1.97 -28.49
C ASN A 30 -0.51 -3.50 -28.64
N LYS A 31 0.00 -4.29 -27.71
CA LYS A 31 -0.19 -5.72 -27.59
C LYS A 31 -1.55 -5.90 -26.97
N LEU A 32 -2.51 -6.21 -27.83
CA LEU A 32 -3.82 -6.69 -27.40
C LEU A 32 -3.61 -8.00 -26.65
N TYR A 33 -3.68 -7.95 -25.33
CA TYR A 33 -3.84 -9.12 -24.51
C TYR A 33 -5.31 -9.53 -24.62
N ASP A 34 -5.57 -10.68 -25.26
CA ASP A 34 -6.92 -11.23 -25.40
C ASP A 34 -7.56 -11.39 -24.00
N ASP A 35 -8.89 -11.24 -23.93
CA ASP A 35 -9.73 -11.15 -22.72
C ASP A 35 -9.66 -12.43 -21.83
N GLN A 36 -8.80 -13.38 -22.16
CA GLN A 36 -8.53 -14.62 -21.45
C GLN A 36 -7.02 -14.84 -21.27
N ASP A 37 -6.44 -14.30 -20.20
CA ASP A 37 -5.28 -14.83 -19.44
C ASP A 37 -4.26 -15.71 -20.23
N ALA A 38 -3.76 -15.24 -21.39
CA ALA A 38 -2.82 -16.01 -22.20
C ALA A 38 -1.39 -15.87 -21.68
N ILE A 39 -1.09 -16.46 -20.52
CA ILE A 39 0.27 -16.95 -20.30
C ILE A 39 0.44 -18.15 -21.24
N ILE A 40 1.35 -18.07 -22.20
CA ILE A 40 1.75 -19.24 -22.99
C ILE A 40 2.49 -20.19 -22.04
N TYR A 41 1.82 -21.25 -21.62
CA TYR A 41 2.42 -22.33 -20.85
C TYR A 41 2.52 -23.60 -21.70
N GLU A 42 3.64 -24.31 -21.54
CA GLU A 42 3.90 -25.62 -22.11
C GLU A 42 3.81 -26.66 -20.99
N GLN A 43 3.02 -27.71 -21.16
CA GLN A 43 2.92 -28.78 -20.19
C GLN A 43 3.93 -29.90 -20.51
N LYS A 44 5.00 -29.99 -19.71
CA LYS A 44 6.01 -31.06 -19.80
C LYS A 44 5.80 -32.06 -18.68
N GLY A 45 4.99 -33.09 -18.96
CA GLY A 45 4.56 -34.08 -17.96
C GLY A 45 3.61 -33.46 -16.93
N ASN A 46 3.91 -33.62 -15.63
CA ASN A 46 3.08 -33.09 -14.53
C ASN A 46 3.42 -31.64 -14.13
N LYS A 47 4.27 -30.95 -14.90
CA LYS A 47 4.73 -29.59 -14.58
C LYS A 47 4.31 -28.63 -15.69
N MET A 48 3.78 -27.48 -15.28
CA MET A 48 3.57 -26.33 -16.16
C MET A 48 4.88 -25.54 -16.27
N THR A 49 5.26 -25.21 -17.49
CA THR A 49 6.45 -24.42 -17.83
C THR A 49 6.03 -23.22 -18.66
N PHE A 50 6.68 -22.06 -18.47
CA PHE A 50 6.35 -20.82 -19.17
C PHE A 50 7.47 -20.45 -20.15
N ALA A 51 7.12 -20.04 -21.37
CA ALA A 51 8.11 -19.60 -22.34
C ALA A 51 8.56 -18.15 -22.02
N LEU A 52 9.86 -17.97 -21.73
CA LEU A 52 10.45 -16.68 -21.37
C LEU A 52 11.10 -15.95 -22.57
N GLU A 53 10.87 -16.40 -23.80
CA GLU A 53 11.42 -15.72 -24.98
C GLU A 53 10.51 -14.55 -25.39
N GLY A 54 11.01 -13.32 -25.23
CA GLY A 54 10.38 -12.10 -25.77
C GLY A 54 9.52 -11.27 -24.81
N TYR A 55 9.40 -11.64 -23.53
CA TYR A 55 8.67 -10.83 -22.54
C TYR A 55 9.62 -9.91 -21.78
N HIS A 56 9.56 -8.60 -22.06
CA HIS A 56 10.28 -7.58 -21.29
C HIS A 56 9.51 -7.10 -20.03
N ARG A 57 8.24 -7.51 -19.83
CA ARG A 57 7.45 -7.14 -18.65
C ARG A 57 6.34 -8.17 -18.40
N PRO A 58 6.04 -8.56 -17.14
CA PRO A 58 4.80 -9.27 -16.82
C PRO A 58 3.60 -8.43 -17.28
N PRO A 59 2.45 -9.03 -17.69
CA PRO A 59 1.26 -8.24 -17.99
C PRO A 59 0.88 -7.34 -16.81
N GLN A 60 0.40 -6.13 -17.07
CA GLN A 60 0.08 -5.10 -16.04
C GLN A 60 -0.75 -5.66 -14.87
N LYS A 61 -1.70 -6.56 -15.16
CA LYS A 61 -2.52 -7.28 -14.17
C LYS A 61 -1.66 -8.00 -13.11
N TYR A 62 -0.54 -8.61 -13.50
CA TYR A 62 0.38 -9.29 -12.57
C TYR A 62 1.18 -8.32 -11.70
N LEU A 63 1.58 -7.17 -12.24
CA LEU A 63 2.26 -6.14 -11.47
C LEU A 63 1.34 -5.57 -10.37
N SER A 64 0.07 -5.32 -10.69
CA SER A 64 -0.95 -4.94 -9.69
C SER A 64 -1.19 -6.05 -8.66
N VAL A 65 -1.17 -7.33 -9.06
CA VAL A 65 -1.29 -8.44 -8.12
C VAL A 65 -0.12 -8.48 -7.15
N ILE A 66 1.12 -8.38 -7.63
CA ILE A 66 2.32 -8.39 -6.77
C ILE A 66 2.30 -7.16 -5.86
N SER A 67 1.90 -6.00 -6.37
CA SER A 67 1.69 -4.80 -5.56
C SER A 67 0.72 -5.06 -4.40
N LEU A 68 -0.43 -5.68 -4.66
CA LEU A 68 -1.40 -6.07 -3.63
C LEU A 68 -0.80 -7.01 -2.57
N LEU A 69 0.01 -8.00 -2.98
CA LEU A 69 0.68 -8.90 -2.02
C LEU A 69 1.60 -8.12 -1.07
N LEU A 70 2.40 -7.22 -1.63
CA LEU A 70 3.36 -6.41 -0.90
C LEU A 70 2.69 -5.37 0.01
N LEU A 71 1.53 -4.82 -0.39
CA LEU A 71 0.73 -3.95 0.48
C LEU A 71 0.20 -4.70 1.69
N PHE A 72 -0.30 -5.92 1.51
CA PHE A 72 -0.73 -6.74 2.63
C PHE A 72 0.43 -7.05 3.59
N GLN A 73 1.60 -7.34 3.05
CA GLN A 73 2.81 -7.55 3.85
C GLN A 73 3.17 -6.28 4.64
N SER A 74 3.22 -5.13 3.98
CA SER A 74 3.50 -3.83 4.62
C SER A 74 2.50 -3.54 5.74
N LEU A 75 1.20 -3.69 5.46
CA LEU A 75 0.12 -3.51 6.44
C LEU A 75 0.30 -4.41 7.66
N GLU A 76 0.52 -5.72 7.46
CA GLU A 76 0.66 -6.67 8.55
C GLU A 76 1.87 -6.36 9.44
N LEU A 77 3.00 -5.99 8.83
CA LEU A 77 4.21 -5.62 9.53
C LEU A 77 4.03 -4.33 10.35
N LEU A 78 3.36 -3.30 9.80
CA LEU A 78 3.09 -2.05 10.51
C LEU A 78 2.18 -2.24 11.72
N ILE A 79 1.14 -3.06 11.59
CA ILE A 79 0.25 -3.35 12.72
C ILE A 79 1.04 -4.05 13.82
N LYS A 80 1.89 -5.01 13.47
CA LYS A 80 2.75 -5.73 14.43
C LYS A 80 3.77 -4.81 15.06
N ASP A 81 4.40 -3.94 14.30
CA ASP A 81 5.35 -2.95 14.80
C ASP A 81 4.69 -1.99 15.80
N ALA A 82 3.51 -1.47 15.49
CA ALA A 82 2.72 -0.64 16.40
C ALA A 82 2.32 -1.38 17.69
N LEU A 83 2.06 -2.69 17.61
CA LEU A 83 1.82 -3.54 18.78
C LEU A 83 3.08 -3.71 19.64
N ILE A 84 4.24 -3.91 19.03
CA ILE A 84 5.52 -4.00 19.74
C ILE A 84 5.81 -2.67 20.45
N ASP A 85 5.65 -1.53 19.77
CA ASP A 85 5.87 -0.22 20.37
C ASP A 85 5.00 0.02 21.61
N ARG A 86 3.76 -0.49 21.57
CA ARG A 86 2.80 -0.27 22.64
C ARG A 86 2.90 -1.28 23.79
N PHE A 87 3.18 -2.55 23.49
CA PHE A 87 3.05 -3.65 24.45
C PHE A 87 4.32 -4.51 24.59
N GLY A 88 5.36 -4.25 23.81
CA GLY A 88 6.58 -5.05 23.74
C GLY A 88 6.49 -6.24 22.80
N GLU A 89 7.64 -6.83 22.49
CA GLU A 89 7.79 -7.88 21.46
C GLU A 89 6.98 -9.16 21.77
N SER A 90 6.79 -9.50 23.05
CA SER A 90 6.05 -10.70 23.45
C SER A 90 4.59 -10.72 22.99
N VAL A 91 3.99 -9.56 22.66
CA VAL A 91 2.60 -9.48 22.23
C VAL A 91 2.36 -10.13 20.86
N ILE A 92 3.38 -10.13 19.99
CA ILE A 92 3.25 -10.65 18.63
C ILE A 92 3.60 -12.13 18.52
N TRP A 93 4.19 -12.73 19.56
CA TRP A 93 4.62 -14.13 19.56
C TRP A 93 3.66 -15.01 20.36
N LYS A 94 3.18 -16.10 19.74
CA LYS A 94 2.49 -17.17 20.46
C LYS A 94 3.51 -18.06 21.17
N LYS A 95 3.04 -18.79 22.20
CA LYS A 95 3.85 -19.78 22.95
C LYS A 95 4.49 -20.88 22.08
N THR A 96 4.12 -20.97 20.80
CA THR A 96 4.54 -21.98 19.84
C THR A 96 5.50 -21.45 18.77
N ASP A 97 6.20 -20.33 19.01
CA ASP A 97 7.10 -19.64 18.07
C ASP A 97 6.44 -19.07 16.80
N TYR A 98 5.12 -19.18 16.66
CA TYR A 98 4.38 -18.53 15.58
C TYR A 98 4.00 -17.10 15.94
N SER A 99 4.11 -16.19 14.97
CA SER A 99 3.55 -14.85 15.15
C SER A 99 2.02 -14.87 15.12
N ILE A 100 1.39 -13.92 15.81
CA ILE A 100 -0.05 -13.68 15.70
C ILE A 100 -0.44 -13.40 14.26
N ASN A 101 -1.64 -13.81 13.87
CA ASN A 101 -2.12 -13.58 12.50
C ASN A 101 -2.70 -12.17 12.33
N LEU A 102 -3.00 -11.77 11.09
CA LEU A 102 -3.59 -10.47 10.78
C LEU A 102 -4.89 -10.18 11.56
N SER A 103 -5.79 -11.16 11.72
CA SER A 103 -7.05 -10.98 12.46
C SER A 103 -6.80 -10.61 13.92
N GLU A 104 -5.91 -11.35 14.58
CA GLU A 104 -5.50 -11.11 15.96
C GLU A 104 -4.77 -9.76 16.09
N SER A 105 -3.92 -9.43 15.13
CA SER A 105 -3.17 -8.16 15.08
C SER A 105 -4.13 -6.97 15.00
N ILE A 106 -5.11 -7.02 14.11
CA ILE A 106 -6.13 -5.97 13.96
C ILE A 106 -6.98 -5.84 15.23
N GLU A 107 -7.39 -6.96 15.83
CA GLU A 107 -8.16 -6.92 17.09
C GLU A 107 -7.39 -6.24 18.21
N LEU A 108 -6.12 -6.56 18.39
CA LEU A 108 -5.28 -5.95 19.40
C LEU A 108 -5.03 -4.46 19.10
N TYR A 109 -4.75 -4.12 17.84
CA TYR A 109 -4.58 -2.73 17.41
C TYR A 109 -5.82 -1.89 17.70
N ASN A 110 -6.99 -2.43 17.34
CA ASN A 110 -8.27 -1.79 17.56
C ASN A 110 -8.64 -1.68 19.06
N LYS A 111 -7.95 -2.33 19.99
CA LYS A 111 -8.19 -2.11 21.44
C LYS A 111 -7.57 -0.80 21.94
N PHE A 112 -6.47 -0.34 21.34
CA PHE A 112 -5.75 0.84 21.86
C PHE A 112 -5.77 2.04 20.91
N SER A 113 -5.91 1.84 19.60
CA SER A 113 -5.87 2.95 18.65
C SER A 113 -7.18 3.75 18.65
N ALA A 114 -7.11 5.07 18.53
CA ALA A 114 -8.29 5.92 18.36
C ALA A 114 -8.97 5.69 16.99
N ILE A 115 -8.17 5.40 15.96
CA ILE A 115 -8.64 5.11 14.61
C ILE A 115 -8.65 3.59 14.42
N LYS A 116 -9.84 3.04 14.14
CA LYS A 116 -10.03 1.60 14.01
C LYS A 116 -9.85 1.15 12.56
N LEU A 117 -9.13 0.06 12.38
CA LEU A 117 -9.07 -0.67 11.11
C LEU A 117 -10.38 -1.46 10.91
N GLU A 118 -10.91 -1.50 9.69
CA GLU A 118 -12.13 -2.25 9.38
C GLU A 118 -11.80 -3.73 9.19
N LYS A 119 -11.75 -4.45 10.32
CA LYS A 119 -11.35 -5.86 10.37
C LYS A 119 -12.04 -6.72 9.31
N ASN A 120 -13.35 -6.58 9.14
CA ASN A 120 -14.12 -7.44 8.23
C ASN A 120 -13.71 -7.22 6.77
N ILE A 121 -13.51 -5.96 6.34
CA ILE A 121 -13.07 -5.61 4.99
C ILE A 121 -11.65 -6.14 4.76
N LEU A 122 -10.73 -5.91 5.70
CA LEU A 122 -9.35 -6.38 5.59
C LEU A 122 -9.25 -7.91 5.52
N LEU A 123 -10.10 -8.63 6.25
CA LEU A 123 -10.14 -10.10 6.19
C LEU A 123 -10.77 -10.61 4.90
N GLU A 124 -11.75 -9.91 4.34
CA GLU A 124 -12.28 -10.20 3.01
C GLU A 124 -11.21 -10.02 1.95
N TYR A 125 -10.52 -8.87 1.93
CA TYR A 125 -9.43 -8.59 1.01
C TYR A 125 -8.24 -9.53 1.19
N LYS A 126 -8.00 -10.03 2.40
CA LYS A 126 -7.01 -11.09 2.62
C LYS A 126 -7.38 -12.39 1.90
N LYS A 127 -8.67 -12.74 1.80
CA LYS A 127 -9.10 -13.91 1.01
C LYS A 127 -8.82 -13.70 -0.47
N HIS A 128 -9.06 -12.50 -0.99
CA HIS A 128 -8.68 -12.12 -2.35
C HIS A 128 -7.17 -12.24 -2.55
N ARG A 129 -6.37 -11.70 -1.62
CA ARG A 129 -4.91 -11.85 -1.63
C ARG A 129 -4.47 -13.32 -1.70
N ASN A 130 -5.04 -14.18 -0.84
CA ASN A 130 -4.66 -15.59 -0.81
C ASN A 130 -5.03 -16.31 -2.12
N ALA A 131 -6.16 -15.99 -2.73
CA ALA A 131 -6.53 -16.51 -4.04
C ALA A 131 -5.50 -16.08 -5.11
N LEU A 132 -5.07 -14.82 -5.06
CA LEU A 132 -4.06 -14.27 -5.96
C LEU A 132 -2.65 -14.89 -5.77
N GLU A 133 -2.25 -15.25 -4.54
CA GLU A 133 -1.00 -16.00 -4.27
C GLU A 133 -0.99 -17.38 -4.96
N HIS A 134 -2.18 -17.94 -5.21
CA HIS A 134 -2.35 -19.19 -5.95
C HIS A 134 -2.65 -18.97 -7.44
N PHE A 135 -2.44 -17.75 -7.95
CA PHE A 135 -2.74 -17.33 -9.32
C PHE A 135 -4.21 -17.53 -9.72
N GLU A 136 -5.14 -17.55 -8.76
CA GLU A 136 -6.58 -17.57 -9.03
C GLU A 136 -7.07 -16.16 -9.38
N LEU A 137 -6.89 -15.75 -10.64
CA LEU A 137 -7.20 -14.41 -11.15
C LEU A 137 -8.69 -14.18 -11.44
N LYS A 138 -9.58 -14.52 -10.48
CA LYS A 138 -11.04 -14.32 -10.62
C LYS A 138 -11.48 -12.86 -10.47
N ASN A 139 -10.60 -11.99 -9.97
CA ASN A 139 -10.89 -10.58 -9.75
C ASN A 139 -10.66 -9.75 -11.01
N THR A 140 -11.54 -8.78 -11.25
CA THR A 140 -11.34 -7.77 -12.30
C THR A 140 -10.23 -6.79 -11.89
N TYR A 141 -9.60 -6.14 -12.86
CA TYR A 141 -8.60 -5.11 -12.61
C TYR A 141 -9.12 -4.00 -11.68
N ASN A 142 -10.37 -3.55 -11.89
CA ASN A 142 -11.00 -2.54 -11.05
C ASN A 142 -11.15 -2.98 -9.59
N GLN A 143 -11.49 -4.25 -9.35
CA GLN A 143 -11.54 -4.79 -7.99
C GLN A 143 -10.17 -4.81 -7.33
N ILE A 144 -9.12 -5.19 -8.07
CA ILE A 144 -7.74 -5.15 -7.56
C ILE A 144 -7.34 -3.71 -7.23
N LEU A 145 -7.66 -2.75 -8.09
CA LEU A 145 -7.39 -1.33 -7.89
C LEU A 145 -8.09 -0.77 -6.65
N GLU A 146 -9.36 -1.13 -6.43
CA GLU A 146 -10.10 -0.75 -5.22
C GLU A 146 -9.44 -1.29 -3.94
N ILE A 147 -9.03 -2.56 -3.95
CA ILE A 147 -8.33 -3.17 -2.81
C ILE A 147 -7.00 -2.46 -2.56
N ILE A 148 -6.21 -2.21 -3.61
CA ILE A 148 -4.93 -1.49 -3.52
C ILE A 148 -5.14 -0.13 -2.88
N LYS A 149 -6.06 0.69 -3.40
CA LYS A 149 -6.39 2.03 -2.86
C LYS A 149 -6.79 1.95 -1.39
N TYR A 150 -7.63 0.99 -1.04
CA TYR A 150 -8.05 0.78 0.34
C TYR A 150 -6.87 0.43 1.26
N LEU A 151 -6.01 -0.51 0.87
CA LEU A 151 -4.85 -0.92 1.67
C LEU A 151 -3.87 0.23 1.86
N PHE A 152 -3.63 1.03 0.82
CA PHE A 152 -2.83 2.24 0.91
C PHE A 152 -3.36 3.23 1.93
N CYS A 153 -4.68 3.45 1.94
CA CYS A 153 -5.31 4.32 2.93
C CYS A 153 -5.06 3.83 4.37
N GLU A 154 -5.19 2.52 4.62
CA GLU A 154 -4.94 1.95 5.95
C GLU A 154 -3.47 2.04 6.36
N ILE A 155 -2.55 1.78 5.42
CA ILE A 155 -1.10 1.93 5.64
C ILE A 155 -0.78 3.39 6.00
N TRP A 156 -1.30 4.34 5.24
CA TRP A 156 -1.11 5.77 5.51
C TRP A 156 -1.63 6.16 6.90
N ILE A 157 -2.84 5.72 7.25
CA ILE A 157 -3.41 5.93 8.59
C ILE A 157 -2.47 5.37 9.65
N LEU A 158 -1.97 4.14 9.49
CA LEU A 158 -1.06 3.51 10.46
C LEU A 158 0.23 4.30 10.64
N TYR A 159 0.91 4.71 9.57
CA TYR A 159 2.11 5.55 9.69
C TYR A 159 1.82 6.85 10.43
N LYS A 160 0.72 7.52 10.09
CA LYS A 160 0.37 8.80 10.70
C LYS A 160 0.03 8.63 12.18
N THR A 161 -0.77 7.63 12.56
CA THR A 161 -1.22 7.45 13.95
C THR A 161 -0.17 6.82 14.86
N THR A 162 0.70 5.97 14.33
CA THR A 162 1.65 5.19 15.15
C THR A 162 3.04 5.80 15.14
N LYS A 163 3.44 6.48 14.06
CA LYS A 163 4.78 7.05 13.91
C LYS A 163 4.80 8.58 13.78
N SER A 164 3.64 9.22 13.60
CA SER A 164 3.56 10.66 13.26
C SER A 164 4.30 11.02 11.95
N ILE A 165 4.50 10.03 11.08
CA ILE A 165 5.20 10.19 9.80
C ILE A 165 4.17 10.48 8.71
N ASN A 166 4.41 11.56 7.95
CA ASN A 166 3.76 11.71 6.65
C ASN A 166 4.57 10.92 5.62
N ILE A 167 4.02 9.79 5.18
CA ILE A 167 4.70 8.85 4.30
C ILE A 167 5.07 9.45 2.94
N ILE A 168 4.27 10.41 2.45
CA ILE A 168 4.54 11.09 1.18
C ILE A 168 5.83 11.90 1.31
N ASN A 169 6.01 12.58 2.44
CA ASN A 169 7.21 13.35 2.73
C ASN A 169 8.40 12.43 3.01
N HIS A 170 8.17 11.33 3.74
CA HIS A 170 9.20 10.37 4.10
C HIS A 170 9.91 9.79 2.86
N PHE A 171 9.15 9.35 1.86
CA PHE A 171 9.71 8.81 0.62
C PHE A 171 10.12 9.87 -0.41
N GLN A 172 9.78 11.15 -0.21
CA GLN A 172 10.26 12.21 -1.10
C GLN A 172 11.79 12.36 -1.05
N TRP A 173 12.41 12.07 0.09
CA TRP A 173 13.84 12.25 0.33
C TRP A 173 14.62 10.94 0.39
N ASP A 174 13.97 9.81 0.10
CA ASP A 174 14.56 8.49 0.28
C ASP A 174 15.60 8.17 -0.79
N LEU A 175 16.66 7.48 -0.36
CA LEU A 175 17.89 7.18 -1.11
C LEU A 175 17.70 6.08 -2.16
N TRP A 176 16.56 5.40 -2.19
CA TRP A 176 16.23 4.39 -3.22
C TRP A 176 15.80 5.01 -4.56
N LYS A 177 15.83 6.35 -4.66
CA LYS A 177 15.47 7.22 -5.79
C LYS A 177 16.50 7.33 -6.93
N ASP A 178 17.47 6.45 -7.03
CA ASP A 178 18.41 6.48 -8.18
C ASP A 178 17.70 6.28 -9.55
N GLN A 179 16.39 6.01 -9.56
CA GLN A 179 15.53 6.10 -10.73
C GLN A 179 14.39 7.11 -10.50
N GLU A 180 14.05 7.87 -11.54
CA GLU A 180 12.95 8.83 -11.63
C GLU A 180 11.57 8.16 -11.47
N VAL A 181 11.31 7.49 -10.35
CA VAL A 181 9.99 6.91 -10.09
C VAL A 181 9.09 8.04 -9.58
N PRO A 182 7.96 8.33 -10.25
CA PRO A 182 6.90 9.22 -9.74
C PRO A 182 6.11 8.55 -8.60
N PHE A 183 6.84 8.04 -7.60
CA PHE A 183 6.32 7.36 -6.41
C PHE A 183 5.39 8.28 -5.63
N HIS A 184 5.76 9.56 -5.49
CA HIS A 184 4.93 10.56 -4.82
C HIS A 184 3.63 10.78 -5.59
N TYR A 185 3.65 10.89 -6.92
CA TYR A 185 2.43 11.04 -7.71
C TYR A 185 1.50 9.83 -7.56
N THR A 186 2.06 8.63 -7.58
CA THR A 186 1.31 7.39 -7.38
C THR A 186 0.62 7.37 -6.01
N LEU A 187 1.33 7.77 -4.95
CA LEU A 187 0.72 7.89 -3.62
C LEU A 187 -0.41 8.92 -3.58
N ILE A 188 -0.27 10.06 -4.27
CA ILE A 188 -1.34 11.07 -4.34
C ILE A 188 -2.58 10.48 -4.99
N GLU A 189 -2.43 9.86 -6.16
CA GLU A 189 -3.55 9.27 -6.90
C GLU A 189 -4.30 8.20 -6.11
N LEU A 190 -3.57 7.45 -5.29
CA LEU A 190 -4.15 6.41 -4.43
C LEU A 190 -4.93 6.98 -3.24
N LEU A 191 -4.54 8.16 -2.73
CA LEU A 191 -5.16 8.80 -1.57
C LEU A 191 -6.24 9.81 -1.97
N LYS A 192 -6.18 10.34 -3.20
CA LYS A 192 -7.14 11.29 -3.74
C LYS A 192 -8.55 10.71 -3.69
N ASP A 193 -9.52 11.53 -3.28
CA ASP A 193 -10.93 11.17 -3.13
C ASP A 193 -11.26 10.05 -2.12
N SER A 194 -10.29 9.60 -1.32
CA SER A 194 -10.56 8.61 -0.28
C SER A 194 -11.47 9.19 0.81
N LYS A 195 -12.75 8.76 0.80
CA LYS A 195 -13.72 9.07 1.85
C LYS A 195 -13.21 8.69 3.24
N ARG A 196 -12.48 7.57 3.32
CA ARG A 196 -11.92 7.07 4.58
C ARG A 196 -10.89 8.04 5.15
N ILE A 197 -9.97 8.54 4.33
CA ILE A 197 -9.00 9.57 4.76
C ILE A 197 -9.72 10.85 5.16
N LYS A 198 -10.66 11.34 4.33
CA LYS A 198 -11.43 12.55 4.63
C LYS A 198 -12.19 12.45 5.97
N SER A 199 -12.70 11.26 6.32
CA SER A 199 -13.40 11.04 7.58
C SER A 199 -12.51 11.13 8.83
N TYR A 200 -11.21 10.83 8.69
CA TYR A 200 -10.25 10.85 9.79
C TYR A 200 -9.33 12.06 9.75
N LEU A 201 -9.40 12.91 8.72
CA LEU A 201 -8.61 14.14 8.59
C LEU A 201 -8.54 14.95 9.90
N PRO A 202 -9.66 15.25 10.59
CA PRO A 202 -9.63 16.05 11.82
C PRO A 202 -8.83 15.43 12.97
N VAL A 203 -8.72 14.10 13.00
CA VAL A 203 -7.98 13.33 14.02
C VAL A 203 -6.51 13.13 13.60
N LEU A 204 -6.27 13.15 12.30
CA LEU A 204 -4.95 12.90 11.70
C LEU A 204 -4.13 14.17 11.52
N ILE A 205 -4.74 15.36 11.52
CA ILE A 205 -4.03 16.64 11.42
C ILE A 205 -3.20 16.87 12.68
N ASP A 206 -1.88 16.93 12.53
CA ASP A 206 -0.95 17.42 13.55
C ASP A 206 -0.31 18.72 13.06
N ARG A 207 -0.39 19.79 13.86
CA ARG A 207 0.15 21.12 13.54
C ARG A 207 1.69 21.16 13.41
N LYS A 208 2.37 20.02 13.57
CA LYS A 208 3.82 19.88 13.53
C LYS A 208 4.39 19.46 12.17
N ASN A 209 3.55 19.03 11.23
CA ASN A 209 3.99 18.61 9.90
C ASN A 209 3.53 19.62 8.85
N HIS A 210 4.39 19.90 7.87
CA HIS A 210 3.99 20.70 6.71
C HIS A 210 2.91 19.99 5.92
N GLY A 211 1.81 20.71 5.67
CA GLY A 211 0.69 20.22 4.89
C GLY A 211 1.10 19.85 3.47
N PHE A 212 0.51 18.77 2.98
CA PHE A 212 0.66 18.25 1.63
C PHE A 212 -0.66 18.43 0.90
N CYS A 213 -0.68 19.11 -0.24
CA CYS A 213 -1.92 19.25 -1.00
C CYS A 213 -2.19 18.04 -1.90
N LEU A 214 -3.35 17.42 -1.73
CA LEU A 214 -3.80 16.26 -2.50
C LEU A 214 -4.19 16.60 -3.94
N ASP A 215 -4.35 17.88 -4.25
CA ASP A 215 -4.68 18.35 -5.60
C ASP A 215 -3.43 18.66 -6.43
N CYS A 216 -2.53 19.47 -5.88
CA CYS A 216 -1.33 19.92 -6.58
C CYS A 216 -0.15 18.97 -6.35
N GLY A 217 -0.17 18.18 -5.28
CA GLY A 217 0.93 17.29 -4.91
C GLY A 217 2.13 17.99 -4.28
N PHE A 218 2.01 19.28 -3.96
CA PHE A 218 3.10 20.07 -3.40
C PHE A 218 2.97 20.23 -1.88
N GLN A 219 4.13 20.20 -1.21
CA GLN A 219 4.32 20.54 0.20
C GLN A 219 4.47 22.05 0.36
N SER A 220 3.42 22.78 0.04
CA SER A 220 3.43 24.23 0.10
C SER A 220 2.09 24.71 0.63
N VAL A 221 1.63 24.12 1.72
CA VAL A 221 0.39 24.53 2.38
C VAL A 221 0.73 25.58 3.41
N GLU A 222 0.09 26.74 3.33
CA GLU A 222 0.25 27.78 4.35
C GLU A 222 -0.42 27.32 5.66
N ASP A 223 0.35 27.20 6.74
CA ASP A 223 -0.10 26.61 8.01
C ASP A 223 -1.28 27.35 8.69
N GLN A 224 -1.49 28.63 8.37
CA GLN A 224 -2.54 29.47 8.98
C GLN A 224 -3.87 29.41 8.23
N THR A 225 -3.82 29.42 6.91
CA THR A 225 -4.98 29.50 6.03
C THR A 225 -5.37 28.13 5.49
N LEU A 226 -4.46 27.15 5.55
CA LEU A 226 -4.56 25.87 4.88
C LEU A 226 -4.87 26.08 3.40
N ILE A 227 -3.97 26.75 2.68
CA ILE A 227 -4.09 26.97 1.22
C ILE A 227 -2.85 26.41 0.53
N CYS A 228 -2.99 25.61 -0.54
CA CYS A 228 -1.84 25.20 -1.38
C CYS A 228 -1.32 26.47 -2.07
N MET A 229 -0.13 26.93 -1.72
CA MET A 229 0.55 28.06 -2.38
C MET A 229 0.88 27.81 -3.87
N VAL A 230 0.75 26.57 -4.36
CA VAL A 230 0.90 26.26 -5.81
C VAL A 230 -0.43 26.31 -6.57
N CYS A 231 -1.51 25.71 -6.07
CA CYS A 231 -2.79 25.64 -6.80
C CYS A 231 -3.93 26.45 -6.18
N ASN A 232 -3.71 27.13 -5.06
CA ASN A 232 -4.71 27.86 -4.28
C ASN A 232 -5.95 27.06 -3.86
N ASN A 233 -5.92 25.71 -3.90
CA ASN A 233 -7.00 24.93 -3.30
C ASN A 233 -6.91 25.02 -1.77
N GLU A 234 -8.06 25.02 -1.09
CA GLU A 234 -8.25 25.16 0.35
C GLU A 234 -8.82 23.88 1.01
N ASN A 235 -9.20 22.86 0.24
CA ASN A 235 -10.09 21.78 0.73
C ASN A 235 -9.45 20.40 0.87
N ASP A 236 -8.27 20.14 0.30
CA ASP A 236 -7.71 18.79 0.23
C ASP A 236 -6.22 18.78 0.62
N PHE A 237 -5.95 18.68 1.93
CA PHE A 237 -4.58 18.55 2.45
C PHE A 237 -4.40 17.35 3.38
N LEU A 238 -3.19 16.81 3.40
CA LEU A 238 -2.67 15.92 4.42
C LEU A 238 -1.62 16.67 5.24
N ILE A 239 -1.98 17.10 6.44
CA ILE A 239 -1.09 17.79 7.40
C ILE A 239 -0.52 16.76 8.38
#